data_AF-A0A484G7K2-F1
#
_entry.id   AF-A0A484G7K2-F1
#
_cell.length_a   1.000
_cell.length_b   1.000
_cell.length_c   1.000
_cell.angle_alpha   90.00
_cell.angle_beta   90.00
_cell.angle_gamma   90.00
#
_symmetry.space_group_name_H-M   'P 1'
#
loop_
_entity.id
_entity.type
_entity.pdbx_description
1 polymer ?
#
loop_
_entity_poly.entity_id
_entity_poly.type
_entity_poly.pdbx_seq_one_letter_code
_entity_poly.pdbx_strand_id
1 'polypeptide(L)'
;MIPTTVLFPLLLSTLVSASRHHRVRMVEPPQGQSTPPPDLVHRRSQGNCANYETVYASSTVTRIVGRGWNTSLPSTTIVVPPEATPTATAGYSPQSTYVGSPPSTKPGGPASGYRNVLYFTNWGIYPPTSYGTDQIPADKVTHLLYAFTDIVNGEVVSNSPSADFGEGVSASSAGTATGLVGKINKLKKQYRKMKVILSIGGWNYSQVKEKFPESSATEERRQRFVKSAINLMQQCGFDGIDVDWEYPQTSTEAQNFVLLLKGLREGLDAYARENAPGYHFALTVASPAGPDKYTVMDLKGMDRYLDAWHLMAYDYAGGFDPTSTGHQANLYKDPANPSSTKFNTDDAVKYYISQNIAPSKIVLGMPLYGRAFLSTSGMGKPFSGVGDGTIEQGVWNYNALPKPGAVVQFDRAIGAAWSYDAAKRELVSFDTVESAVFKTNEYMKPKGLGGAMFWEASGDGRGDRSIVGAVAAQMGKLDATENLLVYPKSTFSNIRGA
;
A
#
# COMPACT_ATOMS: atom_id res chain seq x y z
N MET A 1 34.10 -43.63 52.79
CA MET A 1 34.79 -44.56 51.86
C MET A 1 34.39 -44.17 50.44
N ILE A 2 35.37 -43.72 49.66
CA ILE A 2 35.33 -43.58 48.20
C ILE A 2 35.51 -45.02 47.59
N PRO A 3 35.59 -45.23 46.26
CA PRO A 3 34.55 -45.71 45.34
C PRO A 3 34.90 -47.09 44.73
N THR A 4 34.13 -47.59 43.75
CA THR A 4 34.73 -48.38 42.66
C THR A 4 33.93 -48.34 41.36
N THR A 5 34.56 -47.72 40.38
CA THR A 5 34.36 -47.73 38.91
C THR A 5 34.77 -49.10 38.32
N VAL A 6 34.51 -49.33 37.01
CA VAL A 6 35.27 -50.14 35.98
C VAL A 6 34.28 -50.92 35.09
N LEU A 7 34.32 -51.03 33.76
CA LEU A 7 35.19 -50.52 32.66
C LEU A 7 34.43 -50.65 31.30
N PHE A 8 34.86 -49.85 30.32
CA PHE A 8 34.66 -50.04 28.85
C PHE A 8 35.52 -51.21 28.30
N PRO A 9 35.35 -51.59 27.01
CA PRO A 9 36.42 -51.20 26.08
C PRO A 9 35.94 -50.60 24.75
N LEU A 10 36.77 -49.66 24.27
CA LEU A 10 36.85 -49.14 22.90
C LEU A 10 37.27 -50.25 21.92
N LEU A 11 36.87 -50.10 20.66
CA LEU A 11 37.83 -50.24 19.56
C LEU A 11 37.59 -49.18 18.47
N LEU A 12 38.74 -48.66 18.06
CA LEU A 12 39.04 -47.46 17.30
C LEU A 12 39.24 -47.85 15.83
N SER A 13 38.77 -47.04 14.88
CA SER A 13 39.55 -46.79 13.66
C SER A 13 39.19 -45.45 13.04
N THR A 14 40.18 -44.58 13.14
CA THR A 14 40.39 -43.28 12.51
C THR A 14 40.63 -43.38 10.99
N LEU A 15 40.22 -42.36 10.22
CA LEU A 15 41.10 -41.36 9.56
C LEU A 15 40.42 -40.69 8.35
N VAL A 16 40.40 -39.34 8.43
CA VAL A 16 40.84 -38.37 7.41
C VAL A 16 39.88 -37.90 6.31
N SER A 17 39.59 -36.61 6.48
CA SER A 17 39.14 -35.59 5.53
C SER A 17 39.93 -35.53 4.23
N ALA A 18 39.23 -35.33 3.12
CA ALA A 18 39.73 -34.54 1.99
C ALA A 18 38.57 -33.89 1.23
N SER A 19 38.46 -32.58 1.38
CA SER A 19 37.73 -31.67 0.49
C SER A 19 38.29 -31.78 -0.94
N ARG A 20 37.42 -32.00 -1.93
CA ARG A 20 37.73 -31.74 -3.35
C ARG A 20 36.60 -30.93 -3.98
N HIS A 21 37.00 -29.79 -4.52
CA HIS A 21 36.21 -28.89 -5.35
C HIS A 21 35.66 -29.61 -6.59
N HIS A 22 34.40 -29.32 -6.92
CA HIS A 22 33.83 -29.60 -8.22
C HIS A 22 34.48 -28.73 -9.30
N ARG A 23 35.09 -29.35 -10.32
CA ARG A 23 35.18 -28.80 -11.68
C ARG A 23 34.07 -29.44 -12.49
N VAL A 24 33.05 -28.66 -12.85
CA VAL A 24 32.13 -29.01 -13.93
C VAL A 24 32.73 -28.48 -15.23
N ARG A 25 33.02 -29.38 -16.17
CA ARG A 25 33.40 -29.04 -17.54
C ARG A 25 32.18 -28.46 -18.27
N MET A 26 32.35 -27.29 -18.87
CA MET A 26 31.43 -26.83 -19.93
C MET A 26 31.66 -27.65 -21.19
N VAL A 27 30.56 -28.06 -21.82
CA VAL A 27 30.52 -28.69 -23.13
C VAL A 27 30.16 -27.58 -24.14
N GLU A 28 31.04 -27.32 -25.10
CA GLU A 28 30.79 -26.45 -26.24
C GLU A 28 29.87 -27.12 -27.28
N PRO A 29 29.00 -26.38 -27.98
CA PRO A 29 28.46 -26.81 -29.26
C PRO A 29 29.29 -26.24 -30.45
N PRO A 30 29.27 -26.91 -31.62
CA PRO A 30 30.26 -26.72 -32.67
C PRO A 30 29.99 -25.52 -33.58
N GLN A 31 31.08 -24.96 -34.11
CA GLN A 31 31.11 -23.96 -35.18
C GLN A 31 30.72 -24.59 -36.54
N GLY A 32 29.89 -23.87 -37.30
CA GLY A 32 29.67 -24.07 -38.73
C GLY A 32 29.71 -22.74 -39.47
N GLN A 33 30.54 -22.65 -40.51
CA GLN A 33 30.75 -21.48 -41.38
C GLN A 33 29.73 -21.44 -42.54
N SER A 34 29.28 -20.25 -42.94
CA SER A 34 29.05 -19.86 -44.36
C SER A 34 28.84 -18.34 -44.52
N THR A 35 29.23 -17.84 -45.70
CA THR A 35 29.67 -16.48 -46.15
C THR A 35 28.59 -15.37 -46.41
N PRO A 36 29.00 -14.07 -46.61
CA PRO A 36 28.15 -12.83 -46.73
C PRO A 36 27.82 -12.46 -48.23
N PRO A 37 27.20 -11.31 -48.68
CA PRO A 37 27.04 -9.91 -48.14
C PRO A 37 25.66 -9.22 -48.52
N PRO A 38 25.45 -7.87 -48.67
CA PRO A 38 26.23 -6.65 -48.34
C PRO A 38 25.49 -5.51 -47.58
N ASP A 39 26.31 -4.53 -47.22
CA ASP A 39 26.14 -3.19 -46.63
C ASP A 39 24.80 -2.44 -46.81
N LEU A 40 24.41 -1.70 -45.76
CA LEU A 40 23.96 -0.31 -45.91
C LEU A 40 24.27 0.53 -44.64
N VAL A 41 24.99 1.61 -44.92
CA VAL A 41 25.47 2.71 -44.08
C VAL A 41 24.37 3.31 -43.19
N HIS A 42 24.63 3.49 -41.89
CA HIS A 42 24.22 4.71 -41.19
C HIS A 42 25.05 5.03 -39.94
N ARG A 43 25.24 6.33 -39.76
CA ARG A 43 26.15 7.05 -38.86
C ARG A 43 25.96 6.72 -37.37
N ARG A 44 27.08 6.65 -36.65
CA ARG A 44 27.17 6.78 -35.19
C ARG A 44 26.69 8.17 -34.74
N SER A 45 25.81 8.19 -33.75
CA SER A 45 25.86 9.17 -32.66
C SER A 45 25.62 8.44 -31.35
N GLN A 46 26.54 8.62 -30.41
CA GLN A 46 26.58 7.96 -29.10
C GLN A 46 25.40 8.38 -28.22
N GLY A 47 24.84 7.41 -27.49
CA GLY A 47 23.92 7.60 -26.38
C GLY A 47 23.93 6.33 -25.54
N ASN A 48 24.62 6.36 -24.40
CA ASN A 48 24.76 5.24 -23.47
C ASN A 48 23.41 4.85 -22.86
N CYS A 49 22.96 3.62 -23.08
CA CYS A 49 22.01 2.94 -22.20
C CYS A 49 22.82 2.08 -21.22
N ALA A 50 22.78 2.41 -19.93
CA ALA A 50 23.32 1.58 -18.87
C ALA A 50 22.28 0.52 -18.49
N ASN A 51 22.67 -0.75 -18.60
CA ASN A 51 21.97 -1.90 -18.07
C ASN A 51 22.07 -1.88 -16.54
N TYR A 52 20.93 -2.05 -15.84
CA TYR A 52 20.91 -2.29 -14.40
C TYR A 52 21.15 -3.78 -14.15
N GLU A 53 22.35 -4.13 -13.66
CA GLU A 53 22.61 -5.40 -12.99
C GLU A 53 22.30 -5.27 -11.50
N THR A 54 21.40 -6.11 -11.01
CA THR A 54 21.02 -6.23 -9.60
C THR A 54 22.12 -7.00 -8.86
N VAL A 55 22.94 -6.30 -8.06
CA VAL A 55 23.93 -6.94 -7.18
C VAL A 55 23.30 -7.24 -5.82
N TYR A 56 23.16 -8.54 -5.51
CA TYR A 56 22.87 -9.02 -4.15
C TYR A 56 24.13 -8.89 -3.29
N ALA A 57 24.09 -8.04 -2.24
CA ALA A 57 25.13 -7.99 -1.23
C ALA A 57 24.75 -8.87 -0.04
N SER A 58 25.41 -10.03 0.10
CA SER A 58 25.43 -10.83 1.32
C SER A 58 26.47 -10.27 2.28
N SER A 59 26.08 -9.85 3.49
CA SER A 59 27.03 -9.47 4.54
C SER A 59 27.26 -10.64 5.50
N THR A 60 28.45 -11.24 5.40
CA THR A 60 28.99 -12.18 6.39
C THR A 60 29.59 -11.39 7.54
N VAL A 61 29.15 -11.68 8.77
CA VAL A 61 29.70 -11.14 10.01
C VAL A 61 31.07 -11.75 10.28
N THR A 62 32.12 -10.94 10.29
CA THR A 62 33.44 -11.34 10.79
C THR A 62 33.75 -10.57 12.07
N ARG A 63 33.90 -11.34 13.15
CA ARG A 63 34.26 -10.93 14.51
C ARG A 63 35.73 -10.49 14.53
N ILE A 64 36.01 -9.24 14.89
CA ILE A 64 37.38 -8.77 15.21
C ILE A 64 37.46 -8.50 16.71
N VAL A 65 38.38 -9.20 17.36
CA VAL A 65 38.80 -9.02 18.75
C VAL A 65 39.96 -8.01 18.73
N GLY A 66 39.89 -6.94 19.53
CA GLY A 66 40.96 -5.95 19.65
C GLY A 66 40.90 -5.22 20.98
N ARG A 67 42.07 -5.13 21.64
CA ARG A 67 42.28 -4.84 23.06
C ARG A 67 42.11 -3.37 23.47
N GLY A 68 41.52 -3.23 24.67
CA GLY A 68 41.73 -2.25 25.75
C GLY A 68 42.61 -1.01 25.57
N TRP A 69 42.03 0.12 25.95
CA TRP A 69 42.71 1.25 26.62
C TRP A 69 41.83 1.76 27.75
N ASN A 70 42.46 1.97 28.90
CA ASN A 70 41.89 2.32 30.19
C ASN A 70 42.23 3.79 30.48
N THR A 71 41.25 4.67 30.60
CA THR A 71 41.45 6.01 31.19
C THR A 71 40.23 6.42 32.02
N SER A 72 40.50 6.58 33.31
CA SER A 72 39.60 7.09 34.35
C SER A 72 39.32 8.59 34.17
N LEU A 73 38.06 9.00 34.34
CA LEU A 73 37.67 10.40 34.54
C LEU A 73 36.86 10.54 35.85
N PRO A 74 37.02 11.66 36.59
CA PRO A 74 36.56 11.78 37.98
C PRO A 74 35.08 12.15 38.09
N SER A 75 34.46 11.68 39.16
CA SER A 75 33.08 11.96 39.56
C SER A 75 32.89 13.42 39.99
N THR A 76 31.84 14.08 39.48
CA THR A 76 31.41 15.40 39.96
C THR A 76 30.02 15.28 40.59
N THR A 77 29.96 15.56 41.89
CA THR A 77 28.74 15.58 42.70
C THR A 77 27.95 16.86 42.42
N ILE A 78 26.71 16.74 41.97
CA ILE A 78 25.79 17.88 41.83
C ILE A 78 25.08 18.09 43.17
N VAL A 79 25.28 19.27 43.77
CA VAL A 79 24.58 19.76 44.96
C VAL A 79 23.31 20.48 44.52
N VAL A 80 22.16 20.08 45.07
CA VAL A 80 20.85 20.71 44.84
C VAL A 80 20.58 21.74 45.95
N PRO A 81 20.28 23.02 45.65
CA PRO A 81 19.82 23.97 46.66
C PRO A 81 18.30 23.91 46.88
N PRO A 82 17.81 24.30 48.08
CA PRO A 82 16.42 24.10 48.48
C PRO A 82 15.44 25.12 47.90
N GLU A 83 14.20 24.65 47.79
CA GLU A 83 13.00 25.28 47.24
C GLU A 83 12.60 26.57 47.97
N ALA A 84 12.31 27.64 47.22
CA ALA A 84 11.81 28.90 47.74
C ALA A 84 10.33 29.07 47.41
N THR A 85 9.50 29.19 48.45
CA THR A 85 8.07 29.49 48.39
C THR A 85 7.83 30.92 47.89
N PRO A 86 6.98 31.16 46.87
CA PRO A 86 6.58 32.52 46.52
C PRO A 86 5.24 32.93 47.15
N THR A 87 5.32 34.06 47.85
CA THR A 87 4.25 34.89 48.41
C THR A 87 3.32 35.43 47.33
N ALA A 88 2.04 35.59 47.69
CA ALA A 88 0.99 36.17 46.85
C ALA A 88 1.17 37.68 46.61
N THR A 89 0.95 38.13 45.38
CA THR A 89 0.59 39.52 45.07
C THR A 89 -0.38 39.57 43.90
N ALA A 90 -1.34 40.49 44.03
CA ALA A 90 -2.54 40.60 43.23
C ALA A 90 -2.34 41.31 41.88
N GLY A 91 -3.11 40.85 40.88
CA GLY A 91 -3.83 41.69 39.93
C GLY A 91 -3.05 42.22 38.72
N TYR A 92 -3.30 41.65 37.54
CA TYR A 92 -3.68 42.36 36.32
C TYR A 92 -4.12 41.32 35.26
N SER A 93 -5.36 41.46 34.77
CA SER A 93 -5.96 40.58 33.76
C SER A 93 -5.84 41.23 32.37
N PRO A 94 -5.24 40.56 31.38
CA PRO A 94 -5.50 40.87 29.98
C PRO A 94 -6.56 39.91 29.42
N GLN A 95 -7.60 40.49 28.84
CA GLN A 95 -8.69 39.81 28.15
C GLN A 95 -8.15 38.91 27.03
N SER A 96 -8.42 37.61 27.14
CA SER A 96 -8.26 36.65 26.06
C SER A 96 -9.50 36.72 25.16
N THR A 97 -9.33 37.20 23.93
CA THR A 97 -10.32 37.03 22.87
C THR A 97 -10.40 35.56 22.51
N TYR A 98 -11.43 34.91 23.01
CA TYR A 98 -11.80 33.53 22.70
C TYR A 98 -12.14 33.43 21.20
N VAL A 99 -11.19 32.98 20.38
CA VAL A 99 -11.51 32.53 19.02
C VAL A 99 -12.22 31.20 19.18
N GLY A 100 -13.52 31.20 18.88
CA GLY A 100 -14.40 30.05 19.05
C GLY A 100 -13.82 28.79 18.43
N SER A 101 -13.88 27.70 19.18
CA SER A 101 -13.62 26.35 18.66
C SER A 101 -14.53 26.09 17.46
N PRO A 102 -14.04 25.47 16.37
CA PRO A 102 -14.91 25.04 15.29
C PRO A 102 -15.96 24.06 15.84
N PRO A 103 -17.21 24.11 15.37
CA PRO A 103 -18.28 23.29 15.90
C PRO A 103 -17.95 21.82 15.72
N SER A 104 -18.05 21.05 16.81
CA SER A 104 -18.02 19.59 16.78
C SER A 104 -19.27 19.10 16.05
N THR A 105 -19.11 18.71 14.80
CA THR A 105 -20.14 17.97 14.08
C THR A 105 -20.17 16.54 14.64
N LYS A 106 -21.35 16.10 15.08
CA LYS A 106 -21.66 14.71 15.41
C LYS A 106 -21.25 13.79 14.23
N PRO A 107 -20.82 12.54 14.47
CA PRO A 107 -20.50 11.60 13.40
C PRO A 107 -21.80 11.15 12.72
N GLY A 108 -22.21 11.90 11.68
CA GLY A 108 -23.14 11.40 10.68
C GLY A 108 -22.42 10.38 9.80
N GLY A 109 -23.16 9.39 9.28
CA GLY A 109 -22.71 8.64 8.11
C GLY A 109 -22.31 9.60 6.97
N PRO A 110 -21.65 9.12 5.91
CA PRO A 110 -21.24 10.01 4.81
C PRO A 110 -22.50 10.71 4.29
N ALA A 111 -22.57 12.03 4.47
CA ALA A 111 -23.76 12.84 4.13
C ALA A 111 -24.19 12.68 2.66
N SER A 112 -23.28 12.16 1.82
CA SER A 112 -23.43 11.96 0.39
C SER A 112 -23.61 10.49 -0.06
N GLY A 113 -23.37 9.46 0.75
CA GLY A 113 -23.48 8.03 0.39
C GLY A 113 -22.18 7.21 0.54
N TYR A 114 -22.20 5.92 0.24
CA TYR A 114 -21.05 5.02 0.39
C TYR A 114 -19.95 5.30 -0.64
N ARG A 115 -18.69 5.14 -0.24
CA ARG A 115 -17.54 5.21 -1.15
C ARG A 115 -17.33 3.86 -1.83
N ASN A 116 -17.32 3.85 -3.15
CA ASN A 116 -16.79 2.75 -3.96
C ASN A 116 -15.44 3.19 -4.54
N VAL A 117 -14.35 2.67 -3.97
CA VAL A 117 -12.98 3.12 -4.20
C VAL A 117 -12.22 2.08 -5.02
N LEU A 118 -11.49 2.49 -6.04
CA LEU A 118 -10.77 1.58 -6.93
C LEU A 118 -9.36 2.08 -7.19
N TYR A 119 -8.35 1.25 -6.89
CA TYR A 119 -6.97 1.52 -7.32
C TYR A 119 -6.83 1.29 -8.83
N PHE A 120 -6.25 2.27 -9.52
CA PHE A 120 -5.83 2.19 -10.93
C PHE A 120 -4.33 2.39 -11.00
N THR A 121 -3.63 1.39 -11.55
CA THR A 121 -2.17 1.37 -11.60
C THR A 121 -1.66 1.92 -12.93
N ASN A 122 -0.72 2.88 -12.90
CA ASN A 122 -0.20 3.47 -14.13
C ASN A 122 0.65 2.49 -14.96
N TRP A 123 1.20 1.44 -14.34
CA TRP A 123 1.87 0.35 -15.05
C TRP A 123 0.89 -0.68 -15.65
N GLY A 124 -0.38 -0.70 -15.22
CA GLY A 124 -1.40 -1.64 -15.70
C GLY A 124 -1.70 -1.51 -17.20
N ILE A 125 -1.34 -0.38 -17.81
CA ILE A 125 -1.53 -0.14 -19.25
C ILE A 125 -0.60 -0.98 -20.14
N TYR A 126 0.52 -1.47 -19.58
CA TYR A 126 1.51 -2.21 -20.35
C TYR A 126 1.15 -3.70 -20.42
N PRO A 127 1.58 -4.42 -21.48
CA PRO A 127 1.49 -5.87 -21.51
C PRO A 127 2.22 -6.53 -20.32
N PRO A 128 1.74 -7.66 -19.81
CA PRO A 128 0.58 -8.42 -20.30
C PRO A 128 -0.78 -7.93 -19.80
N THR A 129 -0.82 -6.98 -18.86
CA THR A 129 -2.05 -6.50 -18.23
C THR A 129 -2.95 -5.73 -19.20
N SER A 130 -2.38 -4.78 -19.95
CA SER A 130 -3.06 -4.00 -20.99
C SER A 130 -4.42 -3.43 -20.56
N TYR A 131 -4.51 -2.89 -19.34
CA TYR A 131 -5.71 -2.29 -18.78
C TYR A 131 -5.69 -0.77 -18.94
N GLY A 132 -6.47 -0.26 -19.90
CA GLY A 132 -6.57 1.17 -20.22
C GLY A 132 -7.65 1.91 -19.43
N THR A 133 -7.67 3.24 -19.57
CA THR A 133 -8.68 4.11 -18.91
C THR A 133 -10.10 3.86 -19.40
N ASP A 134 -10.25 3.41 -20.64
CA ASP A 134 -11.52 3.03 -21.26
C ASP A 134 -12.17 1.78 -20.62
N GLN A 135 -11.40 1.03 -19.84
CA GLN A 135 -11.90 -0.15 -19.12
C GLN A 135 -12.37 0.15 -17.70
N ILE A 136 -12.12 1.37 -17.19
CA ILE A 136 -12.53 1.77 -15.84
C ILE A 136 -14.07 1.81 -15.77
N PRO A 137 -14.70 1.13 -14.78
CA PRO A 137 -16.15 1.21 -14.56
C PRO A 137 -16.54 2.53 -13.88
N ALA A 138 -16.31 3.65 -14.56
CA ALA A 138 -16.37 5.00 -14.00
C ALA A 138 -17.75 5.40 -13.47
N ASP A 139 -18.84 4.77 -13.96
CA ASP A 139 -20.20 4.97 -13.46
C ASP A 139 -20.46 4.25 -12.12
N LYS A 140 -19.61 3.28 -11.75
CA LYS A 140 -19.68 2.54 -10.49
C LYS A 140 -18.67 3.03 -9.45
N VAL A 141 -17.68 3.81 -9.85
CA VAL A 141 -16.58 4.26 -8.99
C VAL A 141 -16.82 5.69 -8.52
N THR A 142 -16.67 5.91 -7.21
CA THR A 142 -16.75 7.25 -6.60
C THR A 142 -15.38 7.89 -6.40
N HIS A 143 -14.37 7.06 -6.15
CA HIS A 143 -12.99 7.50 -5.94
C HIS A 143 -12.05 6.55 -6.67
N LEU A 144 -11.31 7.07 -7.65
CA LEU A 144 -10.26 6.35 -8.34
C LEU A 144 -8.92 6.75 -7.71
N LEU A 145 -8.22 5.81 -7.09
CA LEU A 145 -6.89 6.05 -6.53
C LEU A 145 -5.85 5.78 -7.62
N TYR A 146 -5.21 6.84 -8.11
CA TYR A 146 -4.21 6.76 -9.16
C TYR A 146 -2.85 6.38 -8.56
N ALA A 147 -2.46 5.13 -8.74
CA ALA A 147 -1.28 4.53 -8.14
C ALA A 147 -0.13 4.36 -9.17
N PHE A 148 1.12 4.64 -8.81
CA PHE A 148 1.58 5.37 -7.64
C PHE A 148 2.50 6.51 -8.08
N THR A 149 2.59 7.55 -7.28
CA THR A 149 3.71 8.50 -7.36
C THR A 149 4.83 8.05 -6.44
N ASP A 150 6.06 8.42 -6.80
CA ASP A 150 7.26 8.17 -6.00
C ASP A 150 7.65 9.40 -5.16
N ILE A 151 8.58 9.23 -4.22
CA ILE A 151 9.21 10.27 -3.43
C ILE A 151 10.70 10.30 -3.78
N VAL A 152 11.19 11.37 -4.39
CA VAL A 152 12.60 11.50 -4.78
C VAL A 152 13.17 12.75 -4.13
N ASN A 153 14.22 12.61 -3.34
CA ASN A 153 14.85 13.72 -2.59
C ASN A 153 13.85 14.51 -1.71
N GLY A 154 12.88 13.81 -1.12
CA GLY A 154 11.82 14.42 -0.31
C GLY A 154 10.70 15.10 -1.11
N GLU A 155 10.68 14.95 -2.44
CA GLU A 155 9.65 15.51 -3.31
C GLU A 155 8.79 14.41 -3.94
N VAL A 156 7.48 14.62 -3.94
CA VAL A 156 6.52 13.73 -4.59
C VAL A 156 6.54 13.96 -6.10
N VAL A 157 6.82 12.92 -6.87
CA VAL A 157 7.02 12.95 -8.32
C VAL A 157 6.31 11.80 -9.02
N SER A 158 5.98 11.98 -10.30
CA SER A 158 5.55 10.86 -11.15
C SER A 158 6.68 9.83 -11.28
N ASN A 159 6.35 8.55 -11.11
CA ASN A 159 7.28 7.44 -11.34
C ASN A 159 7.28 6.95 -12.81
N SER A 160 6.32 7.39 -13.62
CA SER A 160 6.21 7.04 -15.04
C SER A 160 5.73 8.23 -15.88
N PRO A 161 6.55 9.28 -16.06
CA PRO A 161 6.11 10.50 -16.75
C PRO A 161 5.56 10.28 -18.16
N SER A 162 6.14 9.37 -18.95
CA SER A 162 5.64 9.02 -20.28
C SER A 162 4.23 8.42 -20.24
N ALA A 163 3.95 7.52 -19.28
CA ALA A 163 2.61 6.96 -19.10
C ALA A 163 1.62 8.02 -18.61
N ASP A 164 2.04 8.80 -17.61
CA ASP A 164 1.18 9.75 -16.91
C ASP A 164 0.82 10.95 -17.81
N PHE A 165 1.80 11.56 -18.47
CA PHE A 165 1.64 12.83 -19.17
C PHE A 165 1.76 12.71 -20.70
N GLY A 166 2.45 11.69 -21.20
CA GLY A 166 2.76 11.49 -22.62
C GLY A 166 4.27 11.54 -22.89
N GLU A 167 4.69 11.05 -24.06
CA GLU A 167 6.12 10.95 -24.39
C GLU A 167 6.85 12.29 -24.36
N GLY A 168 7.97 12.34 -23.62
CA GLY A 168 8.76 13.56 -23.44
C GLY A 168 8.10 14.64 -22.59
N VAL A 169 6.97 14.34 -21.92
CA VAL A 169 6.22 15.30 -21.11
C VAL A 169 6.40 15.01 -19.61
N SER A 170 6.60 16.06 -18.84
CA SER A 170 6.68 16.02 -17.37
C SER A 170 5.60 16.90 -16.73
N ALA A 171 5.38 16.77 -15.43
CA ALA A 171 4.43 17.61 -14.68
C ALA A 171 4.74 19.12 -14.75
N SER A 172 5.97 19.53 -15.08
CA SER A 172 6.35 20.93 -15.28
C SER A 172 6.24 21.42 -16.73
N SER A 173 5.93 20.52 -17.66
CA SER A 173 5.82 20.84 -19.09
C SER A 173 4.56 21.66 -19.36
N ALA A 174 4.67 22.66 -20.24
CA ALA A 174 3.51 23.35 -20.78
C ALA A 174 2.96 22.59 -22.00
N GLY A 175 1.63 22.63 -22.20
CA GLY A 175 1.01 22.01 -23.38
C GLY A 175 -0.22 21.20 -23.05
N THR A 176 -0.35 20.00 -23.59
CA THR A 176 -1.47 19.08 -23.36
C THR A 176 -0.96 17.80 -22.74
N ALA A 177 -1.52 17.39 -21.60
CA ALA A 177 -1.29 16.04 -21.08
C ALA A 177 -2.05 15.04 -21.96
N THR A 178 -1.34 14.16 -22.67
CA THR A 178 -1.92 13.18 -23.60
C THR A 178 -1.92 11.74 -23.04
N GLY A 179 -1.11 11.50 -22.01
CA GLY A 179 -1.06 10.26 -21.24
C GLY A 179 -2.30 10.02 -20.38
N LEU A 180 -2.14 9.18 -19.36
CA LEU A 180 -3.20 8.75 -18.47
C LEU A 180 -3.90 9.91 -17.76
N VAL A 181 -3.15 10.91 -17.31
CA VAL A 181 -3.69 12.12 -16.67
C VAL A 181 -4.70 12.82 -17.59
N GLY A 182 -4.37 12.99 -18.87
CA GLY A 182 -5.26 13.61 -19.85
C GLY A 182 -6.52 12.78 -20.10
N LYS A 183 -6.38 11.46 -20.21
CA LYS A 183 -7.50 10.52 -20.44
C LYS A 183 -8.43 10.44 -19.23
N ILE A 184 -7.89 10.35 -18.03
CA ILE A 184 -8.66 10.30 -16.78
C ILE A 184 -9.42 11.60 -16.54
N ASN A 185 -8.84 12.76 -16.85
CA ASN A 185 -9.57 14.03 -16.76
C ASN A 185 -10.73 14.13 -17.77
N LYS A 186 -10.67 13.43 -18.92
CA LYS A 186 -11.85 13.28 -19.79
C LYS A 186 -12.94 12.44 -19.12
N LEU A 187 -12.57 11.36 -18.42
CA LEU A 187 -13.53 10.57 -17.64
C LEU A 187 -14.15 11.41 -16.52
N LYS A 188 -13.37 12.22 -15.79
CA LYS A 188 -13.91 13.13 -14.76
C LYS A 188 -15.01 14.05 -15.30
N LYS A 189 -14.82 14.60 -16.51
CA LYS A 189 -15.83 15.46 -17.18
C LYS A 189 -17.11 14.70 -17.49
N GLN A 190 -17.00 13.43 -17.89
CA GLN A 190 -18.15 12.56 -18.19
C GLN A 190 -18.85 12.06 -16.93
N TYR A 191 -18.08 11.73 -15.90
CA TYR A 191 -18.54 11.12 -14.65
C TYR A 191 -18.25 12.07 -13.49
N ARG A 192 -19.10 13.08 -13.34
CA ARG A 192 -18.93 14.16 -12.34
C ARG A 192 -18.88 13.69 -10.89
N LYS A 193 -19.33 12.47 -10.57
CA LYS A 193 -19.30 11.88 -9.22
C LYS A 193 -18.07 11.00 -8.97
N MET A 194 -17.21 10.82 -9.96
CA MET A 194 -15.95 10.10 -9.83
C MET A 194 -14.83 11.10 -9.52
N LYS A 195 -14.34 11.08 -8.30
CA LYS A 195 -13.12 11.78 -7.86
C LYS A 195 -11.90 10.96 -8.22
N VAL A 196 -10.80 11.62 -8.54
CA VAL A 196 -9.51 10.96 -8.80
C VAL A 196 -8.51 11.46 -7.78
N ILE A 197 -7.88 10.56 -7.03
CA ILE A 197 -7.00 10.90 -5.92
C ILE A 197 -5.59 10.45 -6.26
N LEU A 198 -4.59 11.30 -6.03
CA LEU A 198 -3.19 10.98 -6.22
C LEU A 198 -2.71 10.04 -5.11
N SER A 199 -2.39 8.78 -5.40
CA SER A 199 -1.87 7.86 -4.39
C SER A 199 -0.34 7.88 -4.38
N ILE A 200 0.23 8.23 -3.22
CA ILE A 200 1.66 8.41 -3.00
C ILE A 200 2.18 7.21 -2.22
N GLY A 201 3.22 6.55 -2.73
CA GLY A 201 3.87 5.44 -2.03
C GLY A 201 3.45 4.07 -2.53
N GLY A 202 2.81 3.28 -1.66
CA GLY A 202 2.61 1.85 -1.84
C GLY A 202 3.79 1.04 -1.34
N TRP A 203 3.62 -0.29 -1.30
CA TRP A 203 4.60 -1.24 -0.79
C TRP A 203 6.05 -0.91 -1.20
N ASN A 204 6.34 -0.85 -2.50
CA ASN A 204 7.72 -0.69 -3.01
C ASN A 204 8.38 0.63 -2.59
N TYR A 205 7.63 1.74 -2.62
CA TYR A 205 8.15 3.06 -2.25
C TYR A 205 8.10 3.32 -0.74
N SER A 206 7.66 2.34 0.05
CA SER A 206 7.68 2.39 1.51
C SER A 206 8.84 1.60 2.14
N GLN A 207 9.46 0.67 1.40
CA GLN A 207 10.48 -0.24 1.95
C GLN A 207 11.88 0.39 2.10
N VAL A 208 12.06 1.63 1.66
CA VAL A 208 13.37 2.31 1.63
C VAL A 208 13.34 3.60 2.46
N LYS A 209 14.40 3.81 3.23
CA LYS A 209 14.47 4.86 4.27
C LYS A 209 14.35 6.27 3.68
N GLU A 210 14.89 6.47 2.48
CA GLU A 210 14.95 7.76 1.78
C GLU A 210 13.57 8.28 1.35
N LYS A 211 12.54 7.43 1.41
CA LYS A 211 11.15 7.76 1.04
C LYS A 211 10.42 8.35 2.25
N PHE A 212 9.39 7.69 2.75
CA PHE A 212 8.59 8.23 3.85
C PHE A 212 9.36 8.50 5.15
N PRO A 213 10.23 7.59 5.66
CA PRO A 213 10.91 7.84 6.93
C PRO A 213 11.76 9.11 6.88
N GLU A 214 12.56 9.28 5.83
CA GLU A 214 13.42 10.46 5.70
C GLU A 214 12.60 11.73 5.40
N SER A 215 11.66 11.64 4.47
CA SER A 215 10.88 12.80 4.00
C SER A 215 9.92 13.36 5.04
N SER A 216 9.54 12.55 6.04
CA SER A 216 8.66 12.99 7.14
C SER A 216 9.43 13.47 8.39
N ALA A 217 10.75 13.26 8.45
CA ALA A 217 11.53 13.36 9.69
C ALA A 217 11.64 14.77 10.30
N THR A 218 11.68 15.82 9.48
CA THR A 218 11.80 17.21 9.95
C THR A 218 10.71 18.08 9.33
N GLU A 219 10.49 19.26 9.92
CA GLU A 219 9.49 20.20 9.40
C GLU A 219 9.80 20.63 7.95
N GLU A 220 11.06 20.96 7.66
CA GLU A 220 11.49 21.39 6.32
C GLU A 220 11.27 20.29 5.28
N ARG A 221 11.51 19.04 5.66
CA ARG A 221 11.31 17.87 4.79
C ARG A 221 9.83 17.61 4.55
N ARG A 222 8.99 17.69 5.60
CA ARG A 222 7.53 17.62 5.47
C ARG A 222 7.00 18.74 4.58
N GLN A 223 7.49 19.97 4.74
CA GLN A 223 7.07 21.10 3.89
C GLN A 223 7.45 20.87 2.41
N ARG A 224 8.63 20.31 2.14
CA ARG A 224 9.05 19.92 0.77
C ARG A 224 8.13 18.85 0.19
N PHE A 225 7.83 17.81 0.96
CA PHE A 225 6.89 16.76 0.55
C PHE A 225 5.52 17.36 0.26
N VAL A 226 4.96 18.15 1.19
CA VAL A 226 3.62 18.75 1.05
C VAL A 226 3.55 19.63 -0.19
N LYS A 227 4.53 20.53 -0.38
CA LYS A 227 4.55 21.44 -1.53
C LYS A 227 4.58 20.69 -2.86
N SER A 228 5.42 19.66 -2.97
CA SER A 228 5.54 18.86 -4.20
C SER A 228 4.30 17.99 -4.44
N ALA A 229 3.69 17.42 -3.40
CA ALA A 229 2.46 16.65 -3.49
C ALA A 229 1.28 17.50 -3.98
N ILE A 230 1.07 18.68 -3.37
CA ILE A 230 0.03 19.63 -3.79
C ILE A 230 0.30 20.10 -5.22
N ASN A 231 1.57 20.38 -5.55
CA ASN A 231 1.93 20.76 -6.91
C ASN A 231 1.58 19.64 -7.92
N LEU A 232 1.96 18.39 -7.66
CA LEU A 232 1.65 17.30 -8.58
C LEU A 232 0.13 17.08 -8.70
N MET A 233 -0.61 17.12 -7.59
CA MET A 233 -2.08 17.01 -7.59
C MET A 233 -2.73 18.08 -8.47
N GLN A 234 -2.31 19.35 -8.36
CA GLN A 234 -2.87 20.42 -9.22
C GLN A 234 -2.48 20.24 -10.70
N GLN A 235 -1.25 19.77 -11.00
CA GLN A 235 -0.83 19.56 -12.39
C GLN A 235 -1.66 18.45 -13.03
N CYS A 236 -1.91 17.38 -12.27
CA CYS A 236 -2.72 16.25 -12.70
C CYS A 236 -4.23 16.53 -12.75
N GLY A 237 -4.70 17.60 -12.11
CA GLY A 237 -6.13 17.88 -12.01
C GLY A 237 -6.87 16.87 -11.13
N PHE A 238 -6.28 16.48 -10.01
CA PHE A 238 -6.82 15.47 -9.10
C PHE A 238 -7.55 16.09 -7.90
N ASP A 239 -8.47 15.34 -7.32
CA ASP A 239 -9.45 15.73 -6.30
C ASP A 239 -8.97 15.49 -4.87
N GLY A 240 -7.71 15.07 -4.69
CA GLY A 240 -7.13 14.81 -3.39
C GLY A 240 -5.82 14.06 -3.44
N ILE A 241 -5.35 13.71 -2.25
CA ILE A 241 -4.14 12.93 -2.00
C ILE A 241 -4.48 11.72 -1.11
N ASP A 242 -3.93 10.57 -1.48
CA ASP A 242 -3.93 9.33 -0.71
C ASP A 242 -2.48 9.01 -0.34
N VAL A 243 -2.20 8.77 0.95
CA VAL A 243 -0.85 8.41 1.40
C VAL A 243 -0.82 6.95 1.79
N ASP A 244 0.01 6.18 1.09
CA ASP A 244 0.18 4.75 1.30
C ASP A 244 1.61 4.46 1.80
N TRP A 245 1.81 4.69 3.10
CA TRP A 245 3.07 4.36 3.79
C TRP A 245 2.94 2.99 4.47
N GLU A 246 3.66 2.01 3.93
CA GLU A 246 3.68 0.62 4.38
C GLU A 246 5.03 0.19 5.00
N TYR A 247 5.32 0.43 6.28
CA TYR A 247 4.51 1.07 7.31
C TYR A 247 5.43 1.89 8.23
N PRO A 248 4.91 2.88 8.99
CA PRO A 248 5.62 3.43 10.12
C PRO A 248 6.06 2.30 11.08
N GLN A 249 7.33 2.26 11.44
CA GLN A 249 7.94 1.19 12.24
C GLN A 249 8.21 1.60 13.69
N THR A 250 8.23 2.91 13.96
CA THR A 250 8.57 3.46 15.28
C THR A 250 7.55 4.51 15.72
N SER A 251 7.49 4.78 17.02
CA SER A 251 6.66 5.87 17.55
C SER A 251 7.05 7.25 16.96
N THR A 252 8.33 7.46 16.66
CA THR A 252 8.80 8.67 15.97
C THR A 252 8.24 8.76 14.55
N GLU A 253 8.28 7.66 13.79
CA GLU A 253 7.69 7.63 12.45
C GLU A 253 6.17 7.83 12.49
N ALA A 254 5.48 7.22 13.47
CA ALA A 254 4.04 7.43 13.67
C ALA A 254 3.71 8.90 13.93
N GLN A 255 4.46 9.59 14.79
CA GLN A 255 4.27 11.02 15.05
C GLN A 255 4.62 11.88 13.83
N ASN A 256 5.68 11.54 13.12
CA ASN A 256 6.03 12.22 11.87
C ASN A 256 4.94 12.05 10.80
N PHE A 257 4.25 10.90 10.76
CA PHE A 257 3.14 10.68 9.85
C PHE A 257 1.94 11.57 10.22
N VAL A 258 1.60 11.71 11.50
CA VAL A 258 0.57 12.68 11.96
C VAL A 258 0.91 14.11 11.49
N LEU A 259 2.15 14.54 11.68
CA LEU A 259 2.60 15.88 11.28
C LEU A 259 2.61 16.06 9.76
N LEU A 260 2.94 15.01 9.00
CA LEU A 260 2.88 15.02 7.54
C LEU A 260 1.43 15.19 7.06
N LEU A 261 0.50 14.42 7.63
CA LEU A 261 -0.93 14.53 7.30
C LEU A 261 -1.51 15.89 7.68
N LYS A 262 -1.10 16.46 8.82
CA LYS A 262 -1.43 17.84 9.19
C LYS A 262 -0.99 18.82 8.10
N GLY A 263 0.27 18.75 7.67
CA GLY A 263 0.82 19.63 6.63
C GLY A 263 0.11 19.46 5.29
N LEU A 264 -0.23 18.22 4.91
CA LEU A 264 -1.00 17.95 3.69
C LEU A 264 -2.40 18.55 3.76
N ARG A 265 -3.12 18.38 4.88
CA ARG A 265 -4.45 18.97 5.08
C ARG A 265 -4.42 20.49 4.99
N GLU A 266 -3.49 21.12 5.70
CA GLU A 266 -3.27 22.58 5.66
C GLU A 266 -2.93 23.07 4.24
N GLY A 267 -2.09 22.33 3.51
CA GLY A 267 -1.72 22.63 2.12
C GLY A 267 -2.89 22.50 1.15
N LEU A 268 -3.70 21.45 1.27
CA LEU A 268 -4.92 21.25 0.47
C LEU A 268 -5.94 22.36 0.73
N ASP A 269 -6.15 22.74 1.98
CA ASP A 269 -7.11 23.78 2.37
C ASP A 269 -6.64 25.17 1.91
N ALA A 270 -5.33 25.43 1.95
CA ALA A 270 -4.75 26.65 1.39
C ALA A 270 -4.93 26.71 -0.14
N TYR A 271 -4.64 25.61 -0.83
CA TYR A 271 -4.84 25.52 -2.27
C TYR A 271 -6.30 25.74 -2.67
N ALA A 272 -7.25 25.11 -1.96
CA ALA A 272 -8.68 25.28 -2.19
C ALA A 272 -9.12 26.73 -2.01
N ARG A 273 -8.72 27.41 -0.92
CA ARG A 273 -9.09 28.81 -0.68
C ARG A 273 -8.66 29.75 -1.80
N GLU A 274 -7.49 29.52 -2.40
CA GLU A 274 -6.97 30.37 -3.47
C GLU A 274 -7.53 29.98 -4.85
N ASN A 275 -7.66 28.68 -5.14
CA ASN A 275 -7.82 28.18 -6.52
C ASN A 275 -9.13 27.42 -6.78
N ALA A 276 -9.84 26.99 -5.74
CA ALA A 276 -11.11 26.28 -5.87
C ALA A 276 -12.02 26.59 -4.66
N PRO A 277 -12.48 27.84 -4.48
CA PRO A 277 -13.24 28.24 -3.29
C PRO A 277 -14.47 27.36 -3.07
N GLY A 278 -14.58 26.81 -1.84
CA GLY A 278 -15.67 25.91 -1.46
C GLY A 278 -15.46 24.44 -1.82
N TYR A 279 -14.40 24.09 -2.54
CA TYR A 279 -14.05 22.70 -2.81
C TYR A 279 -13.23 22.09 -1.66
N HIS A 280 -13.59 20.89 -1.23
CA HIS A 280 -12.83 20.12 -0.23
C HIS A 280 -12.07 19.00 -0.91
N PHE A 281 -10.75 19.15 -1.08
CA PHE A 281 -9.90 18.08 -1.60
C PHE A 281 -9.77 16.97 -0.57
N ALA A 282 -9.88 15.72 -1.02
CA ALA A 282 -9.78 14.56 -0.14
C ALA A 282 -8.35 14.35 0.36
N LEU A 283 -8.21 13.95 1.61
CA LEU A 283 -6.97 13.39 2.17
C LEU A 283 -7.27 12.02 2.77
N THR A 284 -6.69 10.96 2.24
CA THR A 284 -6.91 9.58 2.68
C THR A 284 -5.60 8.86 2.94
N VAL A 285 -5.69 7.68 3.56
CA VAL A 285 -4.57 6.75 3.71
C VAL A 285 -5.00 5.34 3.39
N ALA A 286 -4.09 4.57 2.77
CA ALA A 286 -4.11 3.12 2.88
C ALA A 286 -3.63 2.73 4.28
N SER A 287 -4.31 1.75 4.89
CA SER A 287 -4.13 1.47 6.32
C SER A 287 -4.08 -0.03 6.59
N PRO A 288 -3.16 -0.51 7.46
CA PRO A 288 -2.95 -1.93 7.70
C PRO A 288 -4.07 -2.56 8.52
N ALA A 289 -4.29 -3.84 8.26
CA ALA A 289 -5.12 -4.73 9.08
C ALA A 289 -4.31 -5.67 10.00
N GLY A 290 -2.97 -5.60 9.97
CA GLY A 290 -2.11 -6.38 10.87
C GLY A 290 -1.85 -5.66 12.21
N PRO A 291 -2.06 -6.31 13.37
CA PRO A 291 -1.91 -5.70 14.70
C PRO A 291 -0.54 -5.08 14.94
N ASP A 292 0.53 -5.75 14.52
CA ASP A 292 1.90 -5.26 14.70
C ASP A 292 2.18 -3.97 13.91
N LYS A 293 1.28 -3.57 13.00
CA LYS A 293 1.37 -2.34 12.22
C LYS A 293 0.42 -1.28 12.76
N TYR A 294 -0.87 -1.58 12.88
CA TYR A 294 -1.84 -0.57 13.29
C TYR A 294 -1.68 -0.12 14.75
N THR A 295 -1.04 -0.93 15.61
CA THR A 295 -0.77 -0.54 17.01
C THR A 295 0.43 0.40 17.17
N VAL A 296 1.27 0.55 16.14
CA VAL A 296 2.39 1.50 16.12
C VAL A 296 1.90 2.92 15.80
N MET A 297 0.84 3.04 15.00
CA MET A 297 0.35 4.32 14.49
C MET A 297 -0.47 5.10 15.53
N ASP A 298 -0.41 6.43 15.47
CA ASP A 298 -1.30 7.32 16.24
C ASP A 298 -2.62 7.55 15.47
N LEU A 299 -3.50 6.54 15.47
CA LEU A 299 -4.74 6.58 14.69
C LEU A 299 -5.60 7.81 15.03
N LYS A 300 -5.70 8.17 16.31
CA LYS A 300 -6.49 9.32 16.76
C LYS A 300 -5.86 10.65 16.32
N GLY A 301 -4.53 10.77 16.37
CA GLY A 301 -3.81 11.93 15.87
C GLY A 301 -3.98 12.12 14.37
N MET A 302 -3.93 11.03 13.60
CA MET A 302 -4.10 11.01 12.14
C MET A 302 -5.53 11.37 11.73
N ASP A 303 -6.56 10.81 12.39
CA ASP A 303 -7.97 10.90 11.97
C ASP A 303 -8.47 12.34 11.78
N ARG A 304 -7.92 13.28 12.56
CA ARG A 304 -8.28 14.70 12.53
C ARG A 304 -8.07 15.37 11.17
N TYR A 305 -7.23 14.77 10.33
CA TYR A 305 -6.85 15.31 9.02
C TYR A 305 -7.42 14.50 7.85
N LEU A 306 -7.93 13.30 8.12
CA LEU A 306 -8.32 12.33 7.10
C LEU A 306 -9.81 12.38 6.79
N ASP A 307 -10.17 12.13 5.54
CA ASP A 307 -11.54 11.95 5.06
C ASP A 307 -11.99 10.48 5.10
N ALA A 308 -11.05 9.56 4.90
CA ALA A 308 -11.27 8.13 4.93
C ALA A 308 -9.99 7.34 5.21
N TRP A 309 -10.17 6.14 5.76
CA TRP A 309 -9.17 5.11 5.96
C TRP A 309 -9.48 3.96 5.01
N HIS A 310 -8.63 3.70 4.03
CA HIS A 310 -8.74 2.56 3.14
C HIS A 310 -8.07 1.36 3.83
N LEU A 311 -8.86 0.53 4.52
CA LEU A 311 -8.34 -0.60 5.28
C LEU A 311 -7.94 -1.72 4.31
N MET A 312 -6.65 -2.04 4.22
CA MET A 312 -6.11 -3.13 3.39
C MET A 312 -6.42 -4.48 4.04
N ALA A 313 -7.69 -4.89 3.98
CA ALA A 313 -8.22 -6.10 4.58
C ALA A 313 -8.00 -7.34 3.71
N TYR A 314 -6.77 -7.48 3.22
CA TYR A 314 -6.28 -8.56 2.37
C TYR A 314 -4.81 -8.85 2.70
N ASP A 315 -4.19 -9.78 1.96
CA ASP A 315 -2.80 -10.22 2.19
C ASP A 315 -2.53 -10.82 3.58
N TYR A 316 -3.53 -11.44 4.19
CA TYR A 316 -3.39 -12.11 5.48
C TYR A 316 -2.60 -13.43 5.40
N ALA A 317 -2.51 -14.02 4.21
CA ALA A 317 -1.81 -15.26 3.98
C ALA A 317 -1.24 -15.31 2.55
N GLY A 318 -0.06 -15.91 2.37
CA GLY A 318 0.61 -15.97 1.06
C GLY A 318 1.90 -16.78 1.08
N GLY A 319 2.73 -16.64 0.05
CA GLY A 319 4.00 -17.37 -0.06
C GLY A 319 5.03 -17.04 1.03
N PHE A 320 4.84 -15.91 1.73
CA PHE A 320 5.63 -15.51 2.90
C PHE A 320 5.27 -16.29 4.17
N ASP A 321 4.19 -17.07 4.16
CA ASP A 321 3.81 -17.88 5.32
C ASP A 321 4.71 -19.10 5.48
N PRO A 322 5.30 -19.31 6.67
CA PRO A 322 6.33 -20.34 6.84
C PRO A 322 5.76 -21.76 6.97
N THR A 323 4.48 -21.94 7.29
CA THR A 323 3.98 -23.23 7.81
C THR A 323 2.70 -23.75 7.17
N SER A 324 1.77 -22.88 6.79
CA SER A 324 0.42 -23.30 6.42
C SER A 324 -0.25 -22.31 5.48
N THR A 325 -1.11 -22.85 4.62
CA THR A 325 -2.06 -22.07 3.82
C THR A 325 -3.01 -21.28 4.71
N GLY A 326 -3.58 -20.21 4.18
CA GLY A 326 -4.57 -19.42 4.90
C GLY A 326 -5.48 -18.64 3.97
N HIS A 327 -6.54 -18.10 4.55
CA HIS A 327 -7.42 -17.16 3.89
C HIS A 327 -6.72 -15.80 3.83
N GLN A 328 -6.64 -15.21 2.64
CA GLN A 328 -5.96 -13.92 2.50
C GLN A 328 -6.81 -12.72 2.92
N ALA A 329 -8.14 -12.88 3.04
CA ALA A 329 -9.07 -11.77 3.27
C ALA A 329 -10.35 -12.20 4.03
N ASN A 330 -10.24 -13.06 5.05
CA ASN A 330 -11.37 -13.49 5.87
C ASN A 330 -11.87 -12.37 6.80
N LEU A 331 -13.20 -12.26 6.97
CA LEU A 331 -13.80 -11.32 7.91
C LEU A 331 -13.53 -11.67 9.36
N TYR A 332 -13.71 -12.95 9.71
CA TYR A 332 -13.64 -13.42 11.08
C TYR A 332 -12.59 -14.52 11.24
N LYS A 333 -12.17 -14.72 12.48
CA LYS A 333 -11.33 -15.85 12.87
C LYS A 333 -12.12 -17.15 12.80
N ASP A 334 -11.50 -18.22 12.31
CA ASP A 334 -12.01 -19.57 12.43
C ASP A 334 -11.52 -20.22 13.74
N PRO A 335 -12.38 -20.45 14.74
CA PRO A 335 -11.98 -21.15 15.96
C PRO A 335 -11.73 -22.65 15.73
N ALA A 336 -12.32 -23.25 14.70
CA ALA A 336 -12.13 -24.66 14.36
C ALA A 336 -10.85 -24.90 13.54
N ASN A 337 -10.39 -23.89 12.79
CA ASN A 337 -9.15 -23.96 12.00
C ASN A 337 -8.31 -22.66 12.13
N PRO A 338 -7.79 -22.34 13.31
CA PRO A 338 -7.13 -21.06 13.56
C PRO A 338 -5.86 -20.84 12.74
N SER A 339 -5.20 -21.90 12.25
CA SER A 339 -4.05 -21.78 11.34
C SER A 339 -4.43 -21.20 9.97
N SER A 340 -5.70 -21.30 9.57
CA SER A 340 -6.19 -20.73 8.32
C SER A 340 -6.52 -19.24 8.39
N THR A 341 -6.75 -18.70 9.58
CA THR A 341 -7.16 -17.30 9.80
C THR A 341 -6.20 -16.63 10.80
N LYS A 342 -4.96 -16.42 10.37
CA LYS A 342 -3.88 -15.82 11.19
C LYS A 342 -4.18 -14.35 11.53
N PHE A 343 -4.87 -13.68 10.62
CA PHE A 343 -5.47 -12.36 10.79
C PHE A 343 -6.96 -12.43 10.47
N ASN A 344 -7.70 -11.38 10.80
CA ASN A 344 -9.09 -11.22 10.38
C ASN A 344 -9.47 -9.73 10.36
N THR A 345 -10.41 -9.37 9.50
CA THR A 345 -10.85 -7.98 9.33
C THR A 345 -11.57 -7.44 10.56
N ASP A 346 -12.33 -8.27 11.28
CA ASP A 346 -13.14 -7.84 12.42
C ASP A 346 -12.31 -7.30 13.58
N ASP A 347 -11.17 -7.93 13.88
CA ASP A 347 -10.24 -7.44 14.90
C ASP A 347 -9.65 -6.08 14.51
N ALA A 348 -9.24 -5.90 13.27
CA ALA A 348 -8.74 -4.61 12.78
C ALA A 348 -9.83 -3.53 12.86
N VAL A 349 -11.02 -3.77 12.32
CA VAL A 349 -12.11 -2.79 12.35
C VAL A 349 -12.50 -2.43 13.79
N LYS A 350 -12.61 -3.41 14.69
CA LYS A 350 -12.87 -3.16 16.11
C LYS A 350 -11.77 -2.31 16.74
N TYR A 351 -10.51 -2.58 16.41
CA TYR A 351 -9.40 -1.78 16.92
C TYR A 351 -9.50 -0.33 16.47
N TYR A 352 -9.69 -0.04 15.18
CA TYR A 352 -9.83 1.33 14.67
C TYR A 352 -11.01 2.05 15.34
N ILE A 353 -12.17 1.39 15.48
CA ILE A 353 -13.31 1.95 16.20
C ILE A 353 -12.98 2.22 17.67
N SER A 354 -12.24 1.32 18.34
CA SER A 354 -11.80 1.53 19.72
C SER A 354 -10.89 2.75 19.89
N GLN A 355 -10.20 3.18 18.82
CA GLN A 355 -9.40 4.40 18.78
C GLN A 355 -10.23 5.66 18.47
N ASN A 356 -11.56 5.57 18.54
CA ASN A 356 -12.54 6.61 18.21
C ASN A 356 -12.59 7.01 16.73
N ILE A 357 -12.15 6.13 15.83
CA ILE A 357 -12.37 6.32 14.39
C ILE A 357 -13.84 6.05 14.09
N ALA A 358 -14.52 7.02 13.48
CA ALA A 358 -15.90 6.84 13.08
C ALA A 358 -16.00 5.70 12.04
N PRO A 359 -16.89 4.70 12.24
CA PRO A 359 -17.04 3.61 11.28
C PRO A 359 -17.25 4.08 9.83
N SER A 360 -17.98 5.19 9.65
CA SER A 360 -18.24 5.83 8.35
C SER A 360 -17.01 6.36 7.61
N LYS A 361 -15.85 6.44 8.27
CA LYS A 361 -14.56 6.78 7.65
C LYS A 361 -13.75 5.55 7.27
N ILE A 362 -14.07 4.36 7.80
CA ILE A 362 -13.36 3.12 7.48
C ILE A 362 -13.97 2.53 6.21
N VAL A 363 -13.16 2.37 5.17
CA VAL A 363 -13.54 1.79 3.89
C VAL A 363 -12.92 0.41 3.77
N LEU A 364 -13.75 -0.61 3.55
CA LEU A 364 -13.34 -2.02 3.56
C LEU A 364 -12.62 -2.40 2.26
N GLY A 365 -11.31 -2.64 2.34
CA GLY A 365 -10.52 -3.15 1.22
C GLY A 365 -10.86 -4.61 0.90
N MET A 366 -10.98 -4.94 -0.38
CA MET A 366 -11.19 -6.29 -0.90
C MET A 366 -10.24 -6.56 -2.07
N PRO A 367 -9.62 -7.75 -2.16
CA PRO A 367 -8.67 -8.07 -3.20
C PRO A 367 -9.39 -8.47 -4.50
N LEU A 368 -8.93 -7.94 -5.63
CA LEU A 368 -9.28 -8.38 -6.98
C LEU A 368 -8.24 -9.36 -7.53
N TYR A 369 -7.71 -10.20 -6.64
CA TYR A 369 -6.72 -11.22 -6.93
C TYR A 369 -6.81 -12.36 -5.92
N GLY A 370 -6.17 -13.47 -6.25
CA GLY A 370 -6.04 -14.67 -5.44
C GLY A 370 -4.60 -14.97 -5.06
N ARG A 371 -4.40 -15.53 -3.86
CA ARG A 371 -3.12 -16.06 -3.40
C ARG A 371 -3.13 -17.58 -3.42
N ALA A 372 -2.19 -18.16 -4.15
CA ALA A 372 -2.10 -19.58 -4.45
C ALA A 372 -1.11 -20.32 -3.53
N PHE A 373 -1.42 -21.58 -3.28
CA PHE A 373 -0.61 -22.50 -2.49
C PHE A 373 -0.63 -23.88 -3.16
N LEU A 374 0.55 -24.44 -3.41
CA LEU A 374 0.70 -25.76 -4.06
C LEU A 374 1.01 -26.85 -3.06
N SER A 375 0.88 -28.10 -3.51
CA SER A 375 1.23 -29.31 -2.75
C SER A 375 0.50 -29.43 -1.41
N THR A 376 -0.65 -28.78 -1.26
CA THR A 376 -1.37 -28.69 0.00
C THR A 376 -2.57 -29.63 0.02
N SER A 377 -2.92 -30.16 1.20
CA SER A 377 -4.15 -30.93 1.40
C SER A 377 -5.37 -30.07 1.68
N GLY A 378 -5.21 -28.75 1.79
CA GLY A 378 -6.33 -27.82 1.98
C GLY A 378 -5.97 -26.60 2.83
N MET A 379 -7.00 -25.93 3.32
CA MET A 379 -6.88 -24.69 4.09
C MET A 379 -6.33 -24.93 5.50
N GLY A 380 -5.39 -24.08 5.97
CA GLY A 380 -4.72 -24.23 7.26
C GLY A 380 -3.72 -25.40 7.32
N LYS A 381 -3.36 -26.00 6.17
CA LYS A 381 -2.45 -27.15 6.06
C LYS A 381 -1.10 -26.74 5.48
N PRO A 382 -0.04 -27.54 5.69
CA PRO A 382 1.25 -27.31 5.03
C PRO A 382 1.11 -27.23 3.51
N PHE A 383 2.00 -26.45 2.89
CA PHE A 383 2.10 -26.28 1.45
C PHE A 383 3.56 -26.27 1.03
N SER A 384 3.82 -26.45 -0.27
CA SER A 384 5.16 -26.32 -0.83
C SER A 384 5.05 -25.67 -2.20
N GLY A 385 5.61 -24.46 -2.29
CA GLY A 385 5.52 -23.61 -3.48
C GLY A 385 4.18 -22.89 -3.60
N VAL A 386 4.19 -21.80 -4.36
CA VAL A 386 2.99 -21.01 -4.70
C VAL A 386 2.65 -21.04 -6.19
N GLY A 387 3.56 -21.59 -7.01
CA GLY A 387 3.40 -21.70 -8.44
C GLY A 387 3.53 -20.37 -9.17
N ASP A 388 3.09 -20.37 -10.42
CA ASP A 388 3.03 -19.16 -11.25
C ASP A 388 1.96 -18.19 -10.76
N GLY A 389 1.83 -17.06 -11.45
CA GLY A 389 0.74 -16.11 -11.29
C GLY A 389 0.64 -15.19 -12.49
N THR A 390 -0.47 -14.46 -12.59
CA THR A 390 -0.66 -13.45 -13.64
C THR A 390 -0.07 -12.09 -13.26
N ILE A 391 0.16 -11.87 -11.96
CA ILE A 391 0.77 -10.64 -11.42
C ILE A 391 2.22 -10.93 -11.05
N GLU A 392 2.41 -11.86 -10.13
CA GLU A 392 3.70 -12.38 -9.66
C GLU A 392 3.51 -13.83 -9.21
N GLN A 393 4.59 -14.54 -8.87
CA GLN A 393 4.51 -15.93 -8.40
C GLN A 393 3.52 -16.08 -7.25
N GLY A 394 2.56 -16.99 -7.40
CA GLY A 394 1.51 -17.22 -6.40
C GLY A 394 0.37 -16.21 -6.39
N VAL A 395 0.36 -15.19 -7.24
CA VAL A 395 -0.67 -14.15 -7.27
C VAL A 395 -1.38 -14.10 -8.61
N TRP A 396 -2.70 -14.33 -8.58
CA TRP A 396 -3.54 -14.46 -9.76
C TRP A 396 -4.61 -13.37 -9.78
N ASN A 397 -4.75 -12.63 -10.87
CA ASN A 397 -5.88 -11.73 -11.07
C ASN A 397 -7.20 -12.49 -10.92
N TYR A 398 -8.18 -11.87 -10.28
CA TYR A 398 -9.48 -12.50 -10.06
C TYR A 398 -10.18 -12.88 -11.38
N ASN A 399 -10.01 -12.08 -12.44
CA ASN A 399 -10.52 -12.41 -13.77
C ASN A 399 -9.92 -13.68 -14.41
N ALA A 400 -8.79 -14.19 -13.89
CA ALA A 400 -8.19 -15.47 -14.28
C ALA A 400 -8.63 -16.64 -13.38
N LEU A 401 -9.48 -16.40 -12.38
CA LEU A 401 -9.96 -17.39 -11.42
C LEU A 401 -11.46 -17.71 -11.61
N PRO A 402 -11.97 -18.85 -11.13
CA PRO A 402 -11.20 -20.01 -10.68
C PRO A 402 -10.45 -20.67 -11.84
N LYS A 403 -9.36 -21.38 -11.52
CA LYS A 403 -8.61 -22.14 -12.52
C LYS A 403 -9.43 -23.35 -13.00
N PRO A 404 -9.30 -23.79 -14.26
CA PRO A 404 -9.96 -25.01 -14.75
C PRO A 404 -9.66 -26.23 -13.87
N GLY A 405 -10.71 -26.93 -13.46
CA GLY A 405 -10.64 -28.11 -12.57
C GLY A 405 -10.75 -27.80 -11.07
N ALA A 406 -10.61 -26.52 -10.67
CA ALA A 406 -10.75 -26.13 -9.27
C ALA A 406 -12.23 -25.94 -8.87
N VAL A 407 -12.57 -26.39 -7.67
CA VAL A 407 -13.91 -26.21 -7.08
C VAL A 407 -13.88 -25.03 -6.13
N VAL A 408 -14.77 -24.05 -6.34
CA VAL A 408 -14.92 -22.89 -5.46
C VAL A 408 -15.72 -23.27 -4.21
N GLN A 409 -15.25 -22.81 -3.06
CA GLN A 409 -15.88 -22.94 -1.76
C GLN A 409 -16.05 -21.55 -1.14
N PHE A 410 -17.12 -21.37 -0.38
CA PHE A 410 -17.38 -20.15 0.37
C PHE A 410 -17.86 -20.50 1.76
N ASP A 411 -17.13 -20.04 2.77
CA ASP A 411 -17.51 -20.16 4.17
C ASP A 411 -18.06 -18.83 4.68
N ARG A 412 -19.37 -18.81 4.96
CA ARG A 412 -20.09 -17.64 5.49
C ARG A 412 -19.73 -17.34 6.95
N ALA A 413 -19.34 -18.33 7.74
CA ALA A 413 -19.01 -18.12 9.15
C ALA A 413 -17.77 -17.22 9.31
N ILE A 414 -16.82 -17.32 8.37
CA ILE A 414 -15.61 -16.50 8.35
C ILE A 414 -15.59 -15.47 7.22
N GLY A 415 -16.59 -15.49 6.34
CA GLY A 415 -16.71 -14.55 5.22
C GLY A 415 -15.56 -14.68 4.22
N ALA A 416 -15.14 -15.90 3.89
CA ALA A 416 -13.99 -16.16 3.03
C ALA A 416 -14.27 -17.22 1.96
N ALA A 417 -13.81 -16.96 0.73
CA ALA A 417 -13.87 -17.91 -0.38
C ALA A 417 -12.47 -18.36 -0.82
N TRP A 418 -12.43 -19.52 -1.46
CA TRP A 418 -11.23 -20.08 -2.08
C TRP A 418 -11.63 -21.11 -3.13
N SER A 419 -10.71 -21.49 -4.01
CA SER A 419 -10.86 -22.67 -4.86
C SER A 419 -9.85 -23.72 -4.49
N TYR A 420 -10.21 -25.00 -4.65
CA TYR A 420 -9.30 -26.13 -4.48
C TYR A 420 -9.40 -27.10 -5.66
N ASP A 421 -8.25 -27.44 -6.25
CA ASP A 421 -8.10 -28.53 -7.22
C ASP A 421 -7.45 -29.71 -6.51
N ALA A 422 -8.22 -30.77 -6.24
CA ALA A 422 -7.74 -31.94 -5.50
C ALA A 422 -6.72 -32.77 -6.29
N ALA A 423 -6.80 -32.78 -7.63
CA ALA A 423 -5.89 -33.53 -8.48
C ALA A 423 -4.51 -32.86 -8.52
N LYS A 424 -4.48 -31.52 -8.57
CA LYS A 424 -3.25 -30.73 -8.54
C LYS A 424 -2.77 -30.41 -7.12
N ARG A 425 -3.62 -30.63 -6.11
CA ARG A 425 -3.39 -30.21 -4.72
C ARG A 425 -3.07 -28.72 -4.62
N GLU A 426 -3.81 -27.94 -5.39
CA GLU A 426 -3.64 -26.49 -5.52
C GLU A 426 -4.82 -25.77 -4.88
N LEU A 427 -4.51 -24.80 -4.02
CA LEU A 427 -5.47 -23.94 -3.35
C LEU A 427 -5.24 -22.50 -3.80
N VAL A 428 -6.31 -21.75 -4.06
CA VAL A 428 -6.25 -20.29 -4.28
C VAL A 428 -7.27 -19.60 -3.39
N SER A 429 -6.85 -18.76 -2.45
CA SER A 429 -7.74 -17.92 -1.64
C SER A 429 -8.00 -16.61 -2.38
N PHE A 430 -9.27 -16.26 -2.61
CA PHE A 430 -9.67 -15.04 -3.33
C PHE A 430 -11.13 -14.71 -3.01
N ASP A 431 -11.56 -13.47 -3.23
CA ASP A 431 -12.98 -13.13 -3.15
C ASP A 431 -13.73 -13.50 -4.44
N THR A 432 -14.94 -14.03 -4.28
CA THR A 432 -15.91 -14.19 -5.36
C THR A 432 -16.92 -13.05 -5.31
N VAL A 433 -17.76 -12.91 -6.35
CA VAL A 433 -18.91 -12.00 -6.26
C VAL A 433 -19.78 -12.33 -5.05
N GLU A 434 -20.03 -13.62 -4.77
CA GLU A 434 -20.84 -14.03 -3.61
C GLU A 434 -20.19 -13.59 -2.28
N SER A 435 -18.90 -13.84 -2.08
CA SER A 435 -18.23 -13.47 -0.83
C SER A 435 -18.11 -11.95 -0.67
N ALA A 436 -17.84 -11.20 -1.74
CA ALA A 436 -17.78 -9.74 -1.68
C ALA A 436 -19.16 -9.10 -1.41
N VAL A 437 -20.22 -9.62 -2.02
CA VAL A 437 -21.61 -9.22 -1.73
C VAL A 437 -21.98 -9.55 -0.28
N PHE A 438 -21.60 -10.73 0.22
CA PHE A 438 -21.80 -11.11 1.62
C PHE A 438 -21.06 -10.15 2.56
N LYS A 439 -19.77 -9.86 2.31
CA LYS A 439 -19.01 -8.87 3.09
C LYS A 439 -19.69 -7.51 3.10
N THR A 440 -20.28 -7.10 1.99
CA THR A 440 -21.01 -5.83 1.90
C THR A 440 -22.29 -5.84 2.74
N ASN A 441 -23.10 -6.90 2.62
CA ASN A 441 -24.42 -6.99 3.23
C ASN A 441 -24.41 -7.34 4.70
N GLU A 442 -23.57 -8.29 5.11
CA GLU A 442 -23.59 -8.89 6.44
C GLU A 442 -22.54 -8.28 7.38
N TYR A 443 -21.57 -7.53 6.84
CA TYR A 443 -20.48 -6.97 7.63
C TYR A 443 -20.34 -5.46 7.49
N MET A 444 -20.13 -4.97 6.27
CA MET A 444 -19.84 -3.56 6.00
C MET A 444 -21.03 -2.65 6.37
N LYS A 445 -22.23 -2.94 5.85
CA LYS A 445 -23.42 -2.13 6.12
C LYS A 445 -23.86 -2.19 7.60
N PRO A 446 -23.96 -3.37 8.25
CA PRO A 446 -24.37 -3.44 9.65
C PRO A 446 -23.41 -2.74 10.62
N LYS A 447 -22.11 -2.71 10.31
CA LYS A 447 -21.12 -1.94 11.08
C LYS A 447 -21.09 -0.45 10.74
N GLY A 448 -21.88 0.01 9.76
CA GLY A 448 -21.90 1.41 9.34
C GLY A 448 -20.59 1.88 8.70
N LEU A 449 -19.86 0.97 8.04
CA LEU A 449 -18.59 1.32 7.40
C LEU A 449 -18.82 2.27 6.21
N GLY A 450 -17.79 3.05 5.86
CA GLY A 450 -17.84 4.10 4.84
C GLY A 450 -17.98 3.63 3.40
N GLY A 451 -17.82 2.34 3.12
CA GLY A 451 -17.92 1.75 1.79
C GLY A 451 -16.86 0.67 1.54
N ALA A 452 -16.54 0.43 0.27
CA ALA A 452 -15.60 -0.59 -0.19
C ALA A 452 -14.44 0.01 -0.99
N MET A 453 -13.26 -0.61 -0.90
CA MET A 453 -12.06 -0.30 -1.67
C MET A 453 -11.55 -1.57 -2.36
N PHE A 454 -10.97 -1.44 -3.54
CA PHE A 454 -10.45 -2.59 -4.29
C PHE A 454 -9.03 -2.39 -4.81
N TRP A 455 -8.20 -3.40 -4.59
CA TRP A 455 -6.87 -3.54 -5.21
C TRP A 455 -6.87 -4.74 -6.17
N GLU A 456 -6.68 -4.57 -7.48
CA GLU A 456 -6.72 -3.32 -8.25
C GLU A 456 -7.49 -3.51 -9.56
N ALA A 457 -7.75 -2.43 -10.29
CA ALA A 457 -8.73 -2.37 -11.38
C ALA A 457 -8.56 -3.44 -12.47
N SER A 458 -7.32 -3.79 -12.81
CA SER A 458 -7.07 -4.76 -13.89
C SER A 458 -7.43 -6.19 -13.52
N GLY A 459 -7.53 -6.48 -12.21
CA GLY A 459 -7.91 -7.78 -11.68
C GLY A 459 -9.42 -8.07 -11.72
N ASP A 460 -10.27 -7.05 -11.88
CA ASP A 460 -11.73 -7.23 -11.80
C ASP A 460 -12.30 -8.09 -12.94
N GLY A 461 -13.40 -8.77 -12.65
CA GLY A 461 -14.23 -9.44 -13.65
C GLY A 461 -15.04 -8.46 -14.50
N ARG A 462 -15.60 -8.94 -15.60
CA ARG A 462 -16.52 -8.16 -16.47
C ARG A 462 -17.96 -8.65 -16.31
N GLY A 463 -18.93 -7.78 -16.56
CA GLY A 463 -20.37 -8.10 -16.45
C GLY A 463 -20.72 -8.64 -15.05
N ASP A 464 -21.44 -9.75 -15.01
CA ASP A 464 -21.88 -10.40 -13.76
C ASP A 464 -20.74 -10.93 -12.90
N ARG A 465 -19.51 -10.96 -13.43
CA ARG A 465 -18.31 -11.30 -12.67
C ARG A 465 -17.66 -10.11 -11.99
N SER A 466 -18.03 -8.86 -12.29
CA SER A 466 -17.40 -7.68 -11.68
C SER A 466 -17.74 -7.60 -10.19
N ILE A 467 -16.72 -7.71 -9.34
CA ILE A 467 -16.87 -7.51 -7.89
C ILE A 467 -17.13 -6.03 -7.60
N VAL A 468 -16.43 -5.12 -8.28
CA VAL A 468 -16.59 -3.66 -8.10
C VAL A 468 -18.03 -3.24 -8.40
N GLY A 469 -18.58 -3.72 -9.53
CA GLY A 469 -19.95 -3.44 -9.95
C GLY A 469 -21.00 -4.09 -9.05
N ALA A 470 -20.79 -5.36 -8.66
CA ALA A 470 -21.72 -6.06 -7.77
C ALA A 470 -21.79 -5.40 -6.39
N VAL A 471 -20.65 -5.06 -5.79
CA VAL A 471 -20.59 -4.39 -4.48
C VAL A 471 -21.22 -2.99 -4.56
N ALA A 472 -20.93 -2.22 -5.62
CA ALA A 472 -21.59 -0.93 -5.86
C ALA A 472 -23.12 -1.03 -5.83
N ALA A 473 -23.68 -2.05 -6.48
CA ALA A 473 -25.12 -2.28 -6.50
C ALA A 473 -25.69 -2.62 -5.11
N GLN A 474 -24.95 -3.35 -4.28
CA GLN A 474 -25.38 -3.73 -2.93
C GLN A 474 -25.30 -2.58 -1.91
N MET A 475 -24.43 -1.59 -2.13
CA MET A 475 -24.32 -0.40 -1.29
C MET A 475 -25.51 0.56 -1.46
N GLY A 476 -26.23 0.49 -2.58
CA GLY A 476 -27.35 1.39 -2.86
C GLY A 476 -26.87 2.80 -3.18
N LYS A 477 -27.02 3.74 -2.25
CA LYS A 477 -26.64 5.14 -2.48
C LYS A 477 -25.12 5.32 -2.35
N LEU A 478 -24.46 5.48 -3.49
CA LEU A 478 -23.05 5.87 -3.56
C LEU A 478 -22.86 7.37 -3.31
N ASP A 479 -21.65 7.74 -2.88
CA ASP A 479 -21.21 9.13 -2.73
C ASP A 479 -21.48 9.93 -4.01
N ALA A 480 -22.29 10.97 -3.87
CA ALA A 480 -22.71 11.83 -4.97
C ALA A 480 -21.96 13.17 -5.03
N THR A 481 -20.92 13.36 -4.23
CA THR A 481 -20.11 14.59 -4.23
C THR A 481 -19.46 14.79 -5.59
N GLU A 482 -19.62 15.98 -6.17
CA GLU A 482 -19.03 16.28 -7.47
C GLU A 482 -17.50 16.44 -7.38
N ASN A 483 -16.81 16.04 -8.45
CA ASN A 483 -15.40 16.31 -8.68
C ASN A 483 -15.16 17.76 -9.16
N LEU A 484 -13.91 18.20 -9.09
CA LEU A 484 -13.46 19.48 -9.63
C LEU A 484 -12.94 19.32 -11.08
N LEU A 485 -13.25 20.28 -11.95
CA LEU A 485 -12.84 20.26 -13.36
C LEU A 485 -11.90 21.39 -13.77
N VAL A 486 -11.68 22.39 -12.91
CA VAL A 486 -10.90 23.58 -13.20
C VAL A 486 -9.73 23.66 -12.23
N TYR A 487 -8.52 23.68 -12.78
CA TYR A 487 -7.26 23.70 -12.02
C TYR A 487 -6.39 24.84 -12.55
N PRO A 488 -6.65 26.09 -12.16
CA PRO A 488 -6.16 27.28 -12.85
C PRO A 488 -4.63 27.41 -12.90
N LYS A 489 -3.91 26.69 -12.02
CA LYS A 489 -2.45 26.67 -11.91
C LYS A 489 -1.78 25.51 -12.68
N SER A 490 -2.55 24.63 -13.33
CA SER A 490 -1.98 23.54 -14.13
C SER A 490 -1.26 24.10 -15.38
N THR A 491 -0.06 23.61 -15.67
CA THR A 491 0.70 23.93 -16.88
C THR A 491 0.10 23.28 -18.12
N PHE A 492 -0.70 22.21 -17.93
CA PHE A 492 -1.43 21.54 -18.99
C PHE A 492 -2.75 22.26 -19.32
N SER A 493 -2.85 22.78 -20.53
CA SER A 493 -4.01 23.51 -21.06
C SER A 493 -5.33 22.73 -20.96
N ASN A 494 -5.30 21.41 -21.20
CA ASN A 494 -6.48 20.55 -21.11
C ASN A 494 -6.96 20.26 -19.68
N ILE A 495 -6.11 20.53 -18.68
CA ILE A 495 -6.39 20.38 -17.24
C ILE A 495 -6.72 21.72 -16.59
N ARG A 496 -6.06 22.80 -17.04
CA ARG A 496 -6.21 24.15 -16.49
C ARG A 496 -7.67 24.61 -16.39
N GLY A 497 -8.50 24.14 -17.32
CA GLY A 497 -9.88 24.59 -17.49
C GLY A 497 -9.86 25.90 -18.26
N ALA A 498 -10.45 25.88 -19.46
CA ALA A 498 -10.88 27.06 -20.19
C ALA A 498 -12.40 26.97 -20.34
#